data_AF-A0A6L3IVN7-F1
#
_entry.id   AF-A0A6L3IVN7-F1
#
_cell.length_a   1.000
_cell.length_b   1.000
_cell.length_c   1.000
_cell.angle_alpha   90.00
_cell.angle_beta   90.00
_cell.angle_gamma   90.00
#
_symmetry.space_group_name_H-M   'P 1'
#
loop_
_entity.id
_entity.type
_entity.pdbx_description
1 polymer ?
#
loop_
_entity_poly.entity_id
_entity_poly.type
_entity_poly.pdbx_seq_one_letter_code
_entity_poly.pdbx_strand_id
1 'polypeptide(L)'
;MLMGHANAQQRYYCEVKGIEKSFTSGLKIIFDFGTEASYNMWGDLSSKLKFVDEKGKEIDFNSMVDAANYMVQRGWVFQQAYSSLYGGSPIIHWIFFKDAENMEQAKEGILTKEEFQKIHNQMKSKR
;
A
#
# COMPACT_ATOMS: atom_id res chain seq x y z
N MET A 1 -4.06 25.85 -33.14
CA MET A 1 -3.24 24.79 -32.51
C MET A 1 -3.41 24.93 -31.01
N LEU A 2 -4.14 24.01 -30.38
CA LEU A 2 -4.19 23.91 -28.93
C LEU A 2 -2.90 23.22 -28.49
N MET A 3 -2.03 23.93 -27.77
CA MET A 3 -0.88 23.34 -27.10
C MET A 3 -1.42 22.37 -26.04
N GLY A 4 -1.31 21.07 -26.32
CA GLY A 4 -1.52 20.05 -25.29
C GLY A 4 -0.42 20.21 -24.26
N HIS A 5 -0.76 20.67 -23.06
CA HIS A 5 0.10 20.49 -21.91
C HIS A 5 0.22 18.98 -21.69
N ALA A 6 1.34 18.39 -22.09
CA ALA A 6 1.69 17.07 -21.58
C ALA A 6 1.77 17.23 -20.06
N ASN A 7 0.81 16.66 -19.33
CA ASN A 7 0.85 16.70 -17.88
C ASN A 7 2.16 16.05 -17.42
N ALA A 8 2.97 16.81 -16.70
CA ALA A 8 4.27 16.33 -16.23
C ALA A 8 4.03 15.16 -15.27
N GLN A 9 4.51 13.98 -15.64
CA GLN A 9 4.47 12.82 -14.75
C GLN A 9 5.63 12.89 -13.76
N GLN A 10 5.35 12.56 -12.51
CA GLN A 10 6.33 12.36 -11.45
C GLN A 10 6.34 10.89 -11.02
N ARG A 11 7.51 10.41 -10.59
CA ARG A 11 7.65 9.10 -9.95
C ARG A 11 7.12 9.09 -8.51
N TYR A 12 6.22 8.16 -8.23
CA TYR A 12 5.73 7.82 -6.90
C TYR A 12 6.23 6.44 -6.49
N TYR A 13 6.38 6.24 -5.18
CA TYR A 13 6.90 4.99 -4.60
C TYR A 13 5.88 4.36 -3.66
N CYS A 14 5.94 3.03 -3.58
CA CYS A 14 5.23 2.23 -2.61
C CYS A 14 6.18 1.16 -2.06
N GLU A 15 6.24 1.05 -0.75
CA GLU A 15 6.96 -0.02 -0.08
C GLU A 15 5.96 -1.07 0.43
N VAL A 16 6.08 -2.28 -0.10
CA VAL A 16 5.32 -3.45 0.37
C VAL A 16 6.13 -4.13 1.48
N LYS A 17 5.59 -4.17 2.69
CA LYS A 17 6.23 -4.82 3.85
C LYS A 17 5.50 -6.10 4.20
N GLY A 18 6.26 -7.18 4.35
CA GLY A 18 5.77 -8.47 4.84
C GLY A 18 6.46 -8.87 6.14
N ILE A 19 5.69 -9.35 7.11
CA ILE A 19 6.20 -10.10 8.27
C ILE A 19 5.45 -11.43 8.39
N GLU A 20 6.07 -12.43 9.01
CA GLU A 20 5.39 -13.66 9.38
C GLU A 20 4.34 -13.41 10.49
N LYS A 21 3.18 -14.06 10.39
CA LYS A 21 2.16 -14.00 11.44
C LYS A 21 2.63 -14.83 12.65
N SER A 22 2.64 -14.24 13.84
CA SER A 22 3.17 -14.89 15.05
C SER A 22 2.37 -16.12 15.54
N PHE A 23 1.09 -16.27 15.15
CA PHE A 23 0.19 -17.31 15.68
C PHE A 23 -0.45 -18.22 14.62
N THR A 24 -0.23 -17.95 13.33
CA THR A 24 -0.86 -18.67 12.22
C THR A 24 0.11 -18.77 11.06
N SER A 25 -0.08 -19.72 10.15
CA SER A 25 0.67 -19.73 8.90
C SER A 25 0.32 -18.50 8.04
N GLY A 26 1.33 -17.98 7.32
CA GLY A 26 1.19 -16.92 6.33
C GLY A 26 1.80 -15.58 6.73
N LEU A 27 1.67 -14.62 5.82
CA LEU A 27 2.26 -13.28 5.95
C LEU A 27 1.22 -12.23 6.33
N LYS A 28 1.62 -11.26 7.12
CA LYS A 28 0.94 -9.99 7.25
C LYS A 28 1.63 -9.00 6.31
N ILE A 29 0.87 -8.48 5.36
CA ILE A 29 1.38 -7.57 4.32
C ILE A 29 0.71 -6.20 4.47
N ILE A 30 1.51 -5.14 4.39
CA ILE A 30 1.04 -3.75 4.30
C ILE A 30 1.71 -3.03 3.14
N PHE A 31 1.14 -1.89 2.78
CA PHE A 31 1.61 -1.07 1.67
C PHE A 31 1.79 0.37 2.16
N ASP A 32 3.02 0.85 2.12
CA ASP A 32 3.40 2.17 2.61
C ASP A 32 3.65 3.11 1.43
N PHE A 33 2.82 4.15 1.31
CA PHE A 33 2.96 5.22 0.32
C PHE A 33 3.65 6.48 0.90
N GLY A 34 4.21 6.39 2.11
CA GLY A 34 4.91 7.48 2.81
C GLY A 34 4.00 8.44 3.58
N THR A 35 2.71 8.14 3.73
CA THR A 35 1.73 9.04 4.37
C THR A 35 1.39 8.69 5.81
N GLU A 36 1.62 7.45 6.24
CA GLU A 36 1.25 6.94 7.56
C GLU A 36 2.36 6.06 8.13
N ALA A 37 2.44 5.96 9.46
CA ALA A 37 3.45 5.13 10.09
C ALA A 37 3.24 3.63 9.80
N SER A 38 4.28 3.00 9.26
CA SER A 38 4.32 1.55 8.98
C SER A 38 4.14 0.66 10.20
N TYR A 39 4.49 1.13 11.40
CA TYR A 39 4.43 0.35 12.64
C TYR A 39 3.46 0.97 13.64
N ASN A 40 2.77 0.12 14.38
CA ASN A 40 1.98 0.55 15.54
C ASN A 40 2.88 0.69 16.79
N MET A 41 2.31 1.17 17.90
CA MET A 41 3.03 1.39 19.17
C MET A 41 3.65 0.12 19.78
N TRP A 42 3.29 -1.06 19.28
CA TRP A 42 3.76 -2.37 19.73
C TRP A 42 4.79 -2.99 18.78
N GLY A 43 5.22 -2.24 17.77
CA GLY A 43 6.22 -2.65 16.79
C GLY A 43 5.75 -3.65 15.73
N ASP A 44 4.45 -3.89 15.65
CA ASP A 44 3.81 -4.69 14.60
C ASP A 44 3.36 -3.78 13.44
N LEU A 45 3.23 -4.33 12.23
CA LEU A 45 2.77 -3.59 11.06
C LEU A 45 1.40 -2.95 11.29
N SER A 46 1.25 -1.69 10.90
CA SER A 46 0.01 -0.93 11.07
C SER A 46 -1.11 -1.50 10.20
N SER A 47 -2.22 -1.93 10.80
CA SER A 47 -3.39 -2.42 10.05
C SER A 47 -4.08 -1.35 9.22
N LYS A 48 -3.77 -0.07 9.46
CA LYS A 48 -4.25 1.08 8.69
C LYS A 48 -3.80 1.04 7.23
N LEU A 49 -2.60 0.52 7.01
CA LEU A 49 -1.92 0.43 5.71
C LEU A 49 -2.23 -0.87 4.95
N LYS A 50 -3.14 -1.70 5.46
CA LYS A 50 -3.67 -2.83 4.69
C LYS A 50 -4.61 -2.32 3.60
N PHE A 51 -4.57 -2.98 2.45
CA PHE A 51 -5.56 -2.74 1.40
C PHE A 51 -6.90 -3.37 1.74
N VAL A 52 -7.96 -2.71 1.28
CA VAL A 52 -9.34 -3.15 1.42
C VAL A 52 -10.04 -3.17 0.07
N ASP A 53 -11.05 -4.03 -0.05
CA ASP A 53 -11.97 -4.00 -1.17
C ASP A 53 -12.92 -2.79 -1.11
N GLU A 54 -13.78 -2.66 -2.12
CA GLU A 54 -14.77 -1.58 -2.23
C GLU A 54 -15.76 -1.52 -1.05
N LYS A 55 -15.89 -2.60 -0.28
CA LYS A 55 -16.75 -2.70 0.91
C LYS A 55 -15.99 -2.46 2.21
N GLY A 56 -14.68 -2.18 2.13
CA GLY A 56 -13.82 -1.97 3.28
C GLY A 56 -13.32 -3.26 3.94
N LYS A 57 -13.49 -4.43 3.30
CA LYS A 57 -12.97 -5.70 3.80
C LYS A 57 -11.49 -5.80 3.44
N GLU A 58 -10.66 -6.18 4.41
CA GLU A 58 -9.22 -6.39 4.19
C GLU A 58 -8.97 -7.43 3.08
N ILE A 59 -8.06 -7.09 2.17
CA ILE A 59 -7.57 -8.00 1.13
C ILE A 59 -6.40 -8.78 1.73
N ASP A 60 -6.58 -10.09 1.88
CA ASP A 60 -5.53 -10.99 2.33
C ASP A 60 -4.70 -11.47 1.14
N PHE A 61 -3.38 -11.37 1.28
CA PHE A 61 -2.40 -11.85 0.29
C PHE A 61 -1.74 -13.12 0.80
N ASN A 62 -1.63 -14.13 -0.07
CA ASN A 62 -1.06 -15.43 0.31
C ASN A 62 0.48 -15.37 0.41
N SER A 63 1.12 -14.47 -0.32
CA SER A 63 2.57 -14.31 -0.36
C SER A 63 2.98 -12.88 -0.78
N MET A 64 4.27 -12.54 -0.66
CA MET A 64 4.80 -11.31 -1.24
C MET A 64 4.61 -11.24 -2.76
N VAL A 65 4.67 -12.38 -3.46
CA VAL A 65 4.45 -12.46 -4.91
C VAL A 65 2.99 -12.17 -5.28
N ASP A 66 2.04 -12.66 -4.46
CA ASP A 66 0.61 -12.37 -4.63
C ASP A 66 0.34 -10.86 -4.51
N ALA A 67 0.92 -10.23 -3.48
CA ALA A 67 0.90 -8.77 -3.33
C ALA A 67 1.57 -8.03 -4.51
N ALA A 68 2.68 -8.55 -5.02
CA ALA A 68 3.35 -7.96 -6.17
C ALA A 68 2.52 -8.03 -7.46
N ASN A 69 1.87 -9.17 -7.72
CA ASN A 69 0.96 -9.32 -8.85
C ASN A 69 -0.19 -8.31 -8.78
N TYR A 70 -0.74 -8.09 -7.58
CA TYR A 70 -1.78 -7.09 -7.35
C TYR A 70 -1.31 -5.67 -7.70
N MET A 71 -0.06 -5.32 -7.35
CA MET A 71 0.57 -4.03 -7.68
C MET A 71 0.83 -3.88 -9.17
N VAL A 72 1.42 -4.91 -9.81
CA VAL A 72 1.75 -4.90 -11.25
C VAL A 72 0.51 -4.78 -12.12
N GLN A 73 -0.59 -5.44 -11.77
CA GLN A 73 -1.88 -5.29 -12.46
C GLN A 73 -2.41 -3.85 -12.45
N ARG A 74 -1.92 -3.00 -11.55
CA ARG A 74 -2.30 -1.58 -11.40
C ARG A 74 -1.22 -0.63 -11.92
N GLY A 75 -0.27 -1.13 -12.70
CA GLY A 75 0.77 -0.34 -13.36
C GLY A 75 1.94 0.03 -12.46
N TRP A 76 2.11 -0.61 -11.31
CA TRP A 76 3.30 -0.44 -10.47
C TRP A 76 4.42 -1.34 -10.97
N VAL A 77 5.65 -0.81 -11.02
CA VAL A 77 6.85 -1.50 -11.47
C VAL A 77 7.71 -1.86 -10.28
N PHE A 78 8.12 -3.13 -10.18
CA PHE A 78 9.04 -3.58 -9.16
C PHE A 78 10.43 -2.96 -9.35
N GLN A 79 11.02 -2.44 -8.29
CA GLN A 79 12.33 -1.79 -8.32
C GLN A 79 13.41 -2.58 -7.60
N GLN A 80 13.14 -2.99 -6.36
CA GLN A 80 14.13 -3.68 -5.53
C GLN A 80 13.47 -4.41 -4.38
N ALA A 81 14.20 -5.37 -3.80
CA ALA A 81 13.82 -6.04 -2.57
C ALA A 81 15.02 -6.17 -1.63
N TYR A 82 14.75 -6.09 -0.32
CA TYR A 82 15.73 -6.34 0.73
C TYR A 82 15.01 -6.84 1.99
N SER A 83 15.78 -7.30 2.97
CA SER A 83 15.28 -7.71 4.29
C SER A 83 15.91 -6.88 5.40
N SER A 84 15.18 -6.66 6.48
CA SER A 84 15.70 -6.01 7.68
C SER A 84 15.19 -6.68 8.95
N LEU A 85 15.64 -6.19 10.11
CA LEU A 85 15.14 -6.58 11.42
C LEU A 85 14.53 -5.36 12.10
N TYR A 86 13.35 -5.53 12.69
CA TYR A 86 12.72 -4.52 13.55
C TYR A 86 12.23 -5.20 14.82
N GLY A 87 12.69 -4.73 15.99
CA GLY A 87 12.37 -5.38 17.26
C GLY A 87 12.76 -6.88 17.31
N GLY A 88 13.79 -7.29 16.55
CA GLY A 88 14.22 -8.69 16.44
C GLY A 88 13.41 -9.53 15.45
N SER A 89 12.35 -8.99 14.84
CA SER A 89 11.53 -9.71 13.85
C SER A 89 12.02 -9.43 12.43
N PRO A 90 12.13 -10.46 11.56
CA PRO A 90 12.48 -10.29 10.16
C PRO A 90 11.35 -9.60 9.39
N ILE A 91 11.72 -8.65 8.54
CA ILE A 91 10.81 -7.95 7.64
C ILE A 91 11.32 -8.10 6.21
N ILE A 92 10.38 -8.35 5.30
CA ILE A 92 10.62 -8.37 3.85
C ILE A 92 10.14 -7.04 3.28
N HIS A 93 11.00 -6.34 2.53
CA HIS A 93 10.72 -5.02 1.95
C HIS A 93 10.82 -5.09 0.43
N TRP A 94 9.73 -4.80 -0.28
CA TRP A 94 9.71 -4.73 -1.75
C TRP A 94 9.30 -3.31 -2.16
N ILE A 95 10.15 -2.64 -2.94
CA ILE A 95 9.90 -1.28 -3.42
C ILE A 95 9.33 -1.35 -4.83
N PHE A 96 8.22 -0.65 -5.04
CA PHE A 96 7.60 -0.43 -6.33
C PHE A 96 7.56 1.06 -6.64
N PHE A 97 7.54 1.40 -7.92
CA PHE A 97 7.28 2.76 -8.37
C PHE A 97 6.21 2.81 -9.46
N LYS A 98 5.61 3.99 -9.64
CA LYS A 98 4.70 4.31 -10.74
C LYS A 98 4.82 5.78 -11.08
N ASP A 99 4.94 6.10 -12.36
CA ASP A 99 4.94 7.47 -12.85
C ASP A 99 3.48 7.90 -13.10
N ALA A 100 3.06 9.04 -12.55
CA ALA A 100 1.68 9.56 -12.62
C ALA A 100 1.66 11.09 -12.47
N GLU A 101 0.53 11.76 -12.69
CA GLU A 101 0.43 13.23 -12.49
C GLU A 101 0.28 13.60 -11.00
N ASN A 102 -0.30 12.70 -10.20
CA ASN A 102 -0.49 12.85 -8.76
C ASN A 102 -0.63 11.48 -8.09
N MET A 103 -0.60 11.46 -6.76
CA MET A 103 -0.68 10.24 -5.96
C MET A 103 -2.07 9.57 -6.05
N GLU A 104 -3.14 10.34 -6.24
CA GLU A 104 -4.50 9.84 -6.42
C GLU A 104 -4.59 8.98 -7.70
N GLN A 105 -4.04 9.45 -8.81
CA GLN A 105 -3.94 8.69 -10.05
C GLN A 105 -2.99 7.49 -9.93
N ALA A 106 -1.86 7.64 -9.22
CA ALA A 106 -0.94 6.52 -8.99
C ALA A 106 -1.65 5.35 -8.27
N LYS A 107 -2.50 5.67 -7.28
CA LYS A 107 -3.25 4.72 -6.46
C LYS A 107 -4.62 4.34 -7.02
N GLU A 108 -4.96 4.70 -8.26
CA GLU A 108 -6.25 4.32 -8.84
C GLU A 108 -6.47 2.78 -8.73
N GLY A 109 -7.63 2.39 -8.21
CA GLY A 109 -7.96 0.98 -7.94
C GLY A 109 -7.28 0.37 -6.70
N ILE A 110 -6.63 1.19 -5.87
CA ILE A 110 -6.05 0.81 -4.58
C ILE A 110 -6.72 1.65 -3.49
N LEU A 111 -7.15 1.00 -2.42
CA LEU A 111 -7.70 1.67 -1.25
C LEU A 111 -7.12 1.06 0.02
N THR A 112 -6.54 1.90 0.88
CA THR A 112 -6.13 1.49 2.22
C THR A 112 -7.31 1.53 3.19
N LYS A 113 -7.21 0.76 4.28
CA LYS A 113 -8.22 0.75 5.33
C LYS A 113 -8.45 2.14 5.94
N GLU A 114 -7.38 2.90 6.11
CA GLU A 114 -7.46 4.27 6.63
C GLU A 114 -8.18 5.22 5.68
N GLU A 115 -7.88 5.17 4.38
CA GLU A 115 -8.57 5.98 3.37
C GLU A 115 -10.06 5.63 3.32
N PHE A 116 -10.42 4.35 3.34
CA PHE A 116 -11.82 3.92 3.40
C PHE A 116 -12.54 4.50 4.63
N GLN A 117 -11.91 4.44 5.81
CA GLN A 117 -12.48 5.00 7.04
C GLN A 117 -12.66 6.52 6.97
N LYS A 118 -11.66 7.26 6.44
CA LYS A 118 -11.73 8.72 6.25
C LYS A 118 -12.89 9.09 5.34
N ILE A 119 -13.04 8.41 4.20
CA ILE A 119 -14.13 8.62 3.24
C ILE A 119 -15.50 8.33 3.87
N HIS A 120 -15.65 7.18 4.52
CA HIS A 120 -16.92 6.77 5.13
C HIS A 120 -17.38 7.71 6.25
N ASN A 121 -16.45 8.19 7.07
CA ASN A 121 -16.76 9.14 8.15
C ASN A 121 -17.19 10.50 7.61
N GLN A 122 -16.56 10.99 6.53
CA GLN A 122 -16.96 12.24 5.85
C GLN A 122 -18.36 12.13 5.22
N MET A 123 -18.74 10.96 4.70
CA MET A 123 -20.08 10.74 4.16
C MET A 123 -21.15 10.73 5.26
N LYS A 124 -20.82 10.18 6.44
CA LYS A 124 -21.73 10.19 7.60
C LYS A 124 -21.93 11.59 8.18
N SER A 125 -20.88 12.41 8.24
CA SER A 125 -20.99 13.78 8.79
C SER A 125 -21.75 14.76 7.89
N LYS A 126 -22.03 14.39 6.65
CA LYS A 126 -22.81 15.18 5.67
C LYS A 126 -24.29 14.76 5.60
N ARG A 127 -24.70 13.75 6.37
CA ARG A 127 -26.10 13.31 6.52
C ARG A 127 -26.66 13.81 7.84
#